data_AF-A0AAN7R9P8-F1
#
_entry.id   AF-A0AAN7R9P8-F1
#
_cell.length_a   1.000
_cell.length_b   1.000
_cell.length_c   1.000
_cell.angle_alpha   90.00
_cell.angle_beta   90.00
_cell.angle_gamma   90.00
#
_symmetry.space_group_name_H-M   'P 1'
#
loop_
_entity.id
_entity.type
_entity.pdbx_description
1 polymer ?
#
loop_
_entity_poly.entity_id
_entity_poly.type
_entity_poly.pdbx_seq_one_letter_code
_entity_poly.pdbx_strand_id
1 'polypeptide(L)'
;MQDEDGVQRVWKKLKSCFHKMNDAEYTCMISSLLKFGKIEEAEKLYTEWESRSNTGDPRVANLLIASYINHNKIEKAEAFSDRIIQKGIDPCYTTWELFTWGNLKSDWMEKALEYFKRAIASVREWKFDKNLVSKMLEKLEEQGNVDVAEELLDEIRKAGKLNTEVYNSLLRTYAVAGKMPLIIAERMEKDGVPLNEVTHEIIDKTSKMCTSEVSCRLS
;
A
#
# COMPACT_ATOMS: atom_id res chain seq x y z
N MET A 1 6.94 2.45 31.15
CA MET A 1 8.16 2.43 31.98
C MET A 1 8.59 1.02 32.38
N GLN A 2 7.80 0.20 33.09
CA GLN A 2 8.27 -1.12 33.56
C GLN A 2 8.72 -2.13 32.48
N ASP A 3 8.18 -2.05 31.26
CA ASP A 3 8.51 -2.99 30.18
C ASP A 3 9.77 -2.59 29.38
N GLU A 4 10.08 -1.29 29.30
CA GLU A 4 11.24 -0.74 28.57
C GLU A 4 12.57 -1.15 29.21
N ASP A 5 12.68 -0.94 30.54
CA ASP A 5 13.85 -1.37 31.32
C ASP A 5 14.04 -2.89 31.23
N GLY A 6 12.93 -3.63 31.09
CA GLY A 6 12.92 -5.07 30.82
C GLY A 6 13.58 -5.42 29.49
N VAL A 7 13.14 -4.77 28.41
CA VAL A 7 13.69 -4.98 27.05
C VAL A 7 15.18 -4.63 26.98
N GLN A 8 15.60 -3.49 27.55
CA GLN A 8 17.02 -3.10 27.56
C GLN A 8 17.89 -4.05 28.42
N ARG A 9 17.38 -4.52 29.55
CA ARG A 9 18.07 -5.50 30.39
C ARG A 9 18.21 -6.85 29.68
N VAL A 10 17.14 -7.34 29.06
CA VAL A 10 17.15 -8.58 28.27
C VAL A 10 18.12 -8.43 27.11
N TRP A 11 18.13 -7.30 26.42
CA TRP A 11 19.06 -7.00 25.33
C TRP A 11 20.52 -7.07 25.75
N LYS A 12 20.88 -6.38 26.85
CA LYS A 12 22.24 -6.40 27.38
C LYS A 12 22.68 -7.82 27.75
N LYS A 13 21.77 -8.61 28.33
CA LYS A 13 22.02 -10.03 28.65
C LYS A 13 22.18 -10.87 27.39
N LEU A 14 21.33 -10.68 26.39
CA LEU A 14 21.36 -11.41 25.13
C LEU A 14 22.67 -11.14 24.36
N LYS A 15 23.11 -9.87 24.28
CA LYS A 15 24.44 -9.51 23.75
C LYS A 15 25.60 -10.15 24.51
N SER A 16 25.46 -10.34 25.82
CA SER A 16 26.49 -11.01 26.64
C SER A 16 26.49 -12.54 26.50
N CYS A 17 25.33 -13.14 26.19
CA CYS A 17 25.18 -14.59 26.06
C CYS A 17 25.43 -15.10 24.64
N PHE A 18 25.17 -14.28 23.61
CA PHE A 18 25.30 -14.67 22.21
C PHE A 18 26.34 -13.80 21.50
N HIS A 19 27.42 -14.42 21.02
CA HIS A 19 28.50 -13.72 20.31
C HIS A 19 28.13 -13.33 18.87
N LYS A 20 27.13 -14.01 18.28
CA LYS A 20 26.58 -13.71 16.96
C LYS A 20 25.06 -13.80 17.02
N MET A 21 24.43 -12.65 16.89
CA MET A 21 22.98 -12.54 16.82
C MET A 21 22.44 -12.90 15.43
N ASN A 22 21.24 -13.47 15.39
CA ASN A 22 20.54 -13.77 14.14
C ASN A 22 19.47 -12.71 13.80
N ASP A 23 18.93 -12.76 12.59
CA ASP A 23 17.94 -11.78 12.11
C ASP A 23 16.67 -11.73 12.97
N ALA A 24 16.22 -12.85 13.51
CA ALA A 24 15.03 -12.91 14.34
C ALA A 24 15.20 -12.11 15.64
N GLU A 25 16.39 -12.20 16.26
CA GLU A 25 16.70 -11.47 17.48
C GLU A 25 16.80 -9.95 17.23
N TYR A 26 17.44 -9.53 16.13
CA TYR A 26 17.44 -8.12 15.73
C TYR A 26 16.04 -7.62 15.40
N THR A 27 15.25 -8.38 14.63
CA THR A 27 13.87 -8.05 14.26
C THR A 27 13.01 -7.85 15.51
N CYS A 28 13.09 -8.76 16.47
CA CYS A 28 12.35 -8.69 17.74
C CYS A 28 12.68 -7.41 18.51
N MET A 29 13.97 -7.08 18.58
CA MET A 29 14.46 -5.96 19.38
C MET A 29 14.22 -4.61 18.72
N ILE A 30 14.44 -4.49 17.41
CA ILE A 30 14.06 -3.33 16.61
C ILE A 30 12.54 -3.10 16.76
N SER A 31 11.72 -4.14 16.55
CA SER A 31 10.26 -4.02 16.70
C SER A 31 9.86 -3.55 18.10
N SER A 32 10.49 -4.07 19.14
CA SER A 32 10.21 -3.67 20.53
C SER A 32 10.56 -2.20 20.78
N LEU A 33 11.75 -1.75 20.37
CA LEU A 33 12.16 -0.34 20.49
C LEU A 33 11.20 0.60 19.78
N LEU A 34 10.74 0.23 18.57
CA LEU A 34 9.78 1.04 17.81
C LEU A 34 8.41 1.10 18.48
N LYS A 35 7.95 0.03 19.13
CA LYS A 35 6.72 0.04 19.94
C LYS A 35 6.80 0.99 21.14
N PHE A 36 7.99 1.22 21.68
CA PHE A 36 8.24 2.21 22.74
C PHE A 36 8.58 3.61 22.20
N GLY A 37 8.49 3.84 20.89
CA GLY A 37 8.80 5.14 20.28
C GLY A 37 10.29 5.47 20.24
N LYS A 38 11.18 4.51 20.53
CA LYS A 38 12.64 4.68 20.54
C LYS A 38 13.23 4.53 19.14
N ILE A 39 12.78 5.38 18.23
CA ILE A 39 13.14 5.31 16.80
C ILE A 39 14.66 5.42 16.59
N GLU A 40 15.33 6.32 17.30
CA GLU A 40 16.79 6.51 17.17
C GLU A 40 17.59 5.29 17.63
N GLU A 41 17.15 4.62 18.69
CA GLU A 41 17.78 3.40 19.20
C GLU A 41 17.56 2.24 18.22
N ALA A 42 16.37 2.16 17.64
CA ALA A 42 16.05 1.19 16.59
C ALA A 42 16.87 1.42 15.30
N GLU A 43 17.12 2.67 14.91
CA GLU A 43 17.98 3.02 13.77
C GLU A 43 19.44 2.61 13.99
N LYS A 44 19.97 2.85 15.20
CA LYS A 44 21.31 2.39 15.61
C LYS A 44 21.39 0.87 15.53
N LEU A 45 20.35 0.19 16.03
CA LEU A 45 20.29 -1.26 16.02
C LEU A 45 20.17 -1.84 14.61
N TYR A 46 19.40 -1.20 13.73
CA TYR A 46 19.34 -1.55 12.32
C TYR A 46 20.71 -1.40 11.65
N THR A 47 21.45 -0.33 11.95
CA THR A 47 22.79 -0.11 11.39
C THR A 47 23.77 -1.20 11.84
N GLU A 48 23.68 -1.63 13.11
CA GLU A 48 24.43 -2.78 13.62
C GLU A 48 24.04 -4.07 12.88
N TRP A 49 22.74 -4.34 12.72
CA TRP A 49 22.24 -5.49 11.95
C TRP A 49 22.75 -5.48 10.51
N GLU A 50 22.63 -4.35 9.83
CA GLU A 50 23.03 -4.16 8.43
C GLU A 50 24.54 -4.39 8.23
N SER A 51 25.37 -4.05 9.23
CA SER A 51 26.83 -4.29 9.18
C SER A 51 27.24 -5.75 9.42
N ARG A 52 26.34 -6.58 9.98
CA ARG A 52 26.66 -7.93 10.48
C ARG A 52 25.87 -9.05 9.79
N SER A 53 24.67 -8.74 9.32
CA SER A 53 23.81 -9.71 8.65
C SER A 53 24.16 -9.75 7.16
N ASN A 54 24.23 -10.97 6.63
CA ASN A 54 24.45 -11.21 5.21
C ASN A 54 23.14 -11.50 4.47
N THR A 55 21.98 -11.41 5.14
CA THR A 55 20.71 -11.79 4.54
C THR A 55 20.10 -10.68 3.69
N GLY A 56 20.35 -9.43 4.06
CA GLY A 56 19.73 -8.29 3.40
C GLY A 56 18.21 -8.38 3.41
N ASP A 57 17.59 -8.98 4.45
CA ASP A 57 16.15 -9.20 4.49
C ASP A 57 15.39 -7.87 4.54
N PRO A 58 14.62 -7.49 3.49
CA PRO A 58 13.90 -6.23 3.43
C PRO A 58 12.86 -6.09 4.56
N ARG A 59 12.41 -7.20 5.16
CA ARG A 59 11.44 -7.18 6.26
C ARG A 59 11.98 -6.49 7.51
N VAL A 60 13.31 -6.52 7.73
CA VAL A 60 13.93 -5.79 8.85
C VAL A 60 13.89 -4.28 8.60
N ALA A 61 14.12 -3.86 7.35
CA ALA A 61 13.99 -2.46 6.95
C ALA A 61 12.53 -1.97 7.05
N ASN A 62 11.58 -2.84 6.70
CA ASN A 62 10.15 -2.54 6.77
C ASN A 62 9.66 -2.18 8.18
N LEU A 63 10.35 -2.63 9.24
CA LEU A 63 10.07 -2.19 10.61
C LEU A 63 10.24 -0.67 10.75
N LEU A 64 11.34 -0.13 10.24
CA LEU A 64 11.63 1.31 10.30
C LEU A 64 10.74 2.09 9.34
N ILE A 65 10.52 1.60 8.12
CA ILE A 65 9.61 2.22 7.14
C ILE A 65 8.20 2.34 7.74
N ALA A 66 7.66 1.26 8.31
CA ALA A 66 6.36 1.27 8.96
C ALA A 66 6.31 2.26 10.13
N SER A 67 7.38 2.33 10.94
CA SER A 67 7.46 3.30 12.04
C SER A 67 7.44 4.74 11.53
N TYR A 68 8.24 5.08 10.52
CA TYR A 68 8.25 6.43 9.96
C TYR A 68 6.88 6.83 9.40
N ILE A 69 6.23 5.94 8.64
CA ILE A 69 4.89 6.17 8.10
C ILE A 69 3.87 6.38 9.23
N ASN A 70 3.91 5.56 10.28
CA ASN A 70 3.01 5.70 11.42
C ASN A 70 3.25 6.98 12.25
N HIS A 71 4.41 7.62 12.09
CA HIS A 71 4.73 8.92 12.70
C HIS A 71 4.62 10.08 11.70
N ASN A 72 3.92 9.89 10.58
CA ASN A 72 3.73 10.90 9.52
C ASN A 72 5.04 11.45 8.95
N LYS A 73 6.07 10.60 8.84
CA LYS A 73 7.39 10.92 8.26
C LYS A 73 7.59 10.15 6.95
N ILE A 74 6.68 10.30 6.00
CA ILE A 74 6.67 9.49 4.78
C ILE A 74 7.89 9.77 3.90
N GLU A 75 8.37 11.01 3.86
CA GLU A 75 9.58 11.40 3.10
C GLU A 75 10.83 10.73 3.70
N LYS A 76 10.88 10.59 5.03
CA LYS A 76 11.96 9.83 5.70
C LYS A 76 11.87 8.35 5.36
N ALA A 77 10.65 7.81 5.23
CA ALA A 77 10.43 6.43 4.82
C ALA A 77 10.89 6.20 3.37
N GLU A 78 10.53 7.09 2.43
CA GLU A 78 10.95 7.07 1.03
C GLU A 78 12.49 7.13 0.92
N ALA A 79 13.13 8.10 1.58
CA ALA A 79 14.59 8.22 1.59
C ALA A 79 15.30 6.99 2.20
N PHE A 80 14.70 6.36 3.21
CA PHE A 80 15.23 5.14 3.80
C PHE A 80 15.08 3.94 2.85
N SER A 81 13.96 3.85 2.12
CA SER A 81 13.74 2.85 1.06
C SER A 81 14.77 3.00 -0.06
N ASP A 82 15.04 4.23 -0.50
CA ASP A 82 16.06 4.48 -1.53
C ASP A 82 17.46 4.06 -1.05
N ARG A 83 17.78 4.31 0.22
CA ARG A 83 19.06 3.91 0.82
C ARG A 83 19.24 2.39 0.84
N ILE A 84 18.19 1.62 1.14
CA ILE A 84 18.31 0.14 1.15
C ILE A 84 18.44 -0.41 -0.28
N ILE A 85 17.76 0.20 -1.26
CA ILE A 85 17.93 -0.13 -2.69
C ILE A 85 19.37 0.14 -3.15
N GLN A 86 19.94 1.30 -2.80
CA GLN A 86 21.33 1.64 -3.11
C GLN A 86 22.35 0.65 -2.52
N LYS A 87 21.97 -0.07 -1.46
CA LYS A 87 22.79 -1.12 -0.84
C LYS A 87 22.51 -2.52 -1.39
N GLY A 88 21.68 -2.64 -2.42
CA GLY A 88 21.34 -3.91 -3.06
C GLY A 88 20.30 -4.74 -2.32
N ILE A 89 19.53 -4.13 -1.42
CA ILE A 89 18.38 -4.78 -0.78
C ILE A 89 17.13 -4.43 -1.59
N ASP A 90 16.57 -5.42 -2.27
CA ASP A 90 15.36 -5.26 -3.06
C ASP A 90 14.12 -5.18 -2.14
N PRO A 91 13.32 -4.11 -2.22
CA PRO A 91 12.06 -4.03 -1.50
C PRO A 91 11.08 -5.11 -1.95
N CYS A 92 10.41 -5.75 -1.00
CA CYS A 92 9.38 -6.76 -1.29
C CYS A 92 7.97 -6.17 -1.27
N TYR A 93 6.96 -6.98 -1.62
CA TYR A 93 5.53 -6.63 -1.59
C TYR A 93 5.12 -5.81 -0.36
N THR A 94 5.48 -6.24 0.84
CA THR A 94 5.06 -5.58 2.09
C THR A 94 5.67 -4.18 2.24
N THR A 95 6.79 -3.90 1.59
CA THR A 95 7.40 -2.57 1.57
C THR A 95 6.52 -1.60 0.80
N TRP A 96 6.08 -1.99 -0.39
CA TRP A 96 5.22 -1.18 -1.24
C TRP A 96 3.80 -1.07 -0.70
N GLU A 97 3.31 -2.13 -0.05
CA GLU A 97 2.05 -2.11 0.69
C GLU A 97 2.07 -1.07 1.81
N LEU A 98 3.18 -0.96 2.58
CA LEU A 98 3.34 0.07 3.61
C LEU A 98 3.25 1.48 3.01
N PHE A 99 3.94 1.74 1.90
CA PHE A 99 3.88 3.04 1.22
C PHE A 99 2.49 3.33 0.65
N THR A 100 1.79 2.31 0.14
CA THR A 100 0.40 2.47 -0.32
C THR A 100 -0.47 2.94 0.85
N TRP A 101 -0.45 2.23 1.98
CA TRP A 101 -1.19 2.63 3.18
C TRP A 101 -0.80 4.01 3.71
N GLY A 102 0.49 4.35 3.68
CA GLY A 102 0.99 5.65 4.13
C GLY A 102 0.48 6.82 3.29
N ASN A 103 0.48 6.67 1.96
CA ASN A 103 -0.02 7.69 1.04
C ASN A 103 -1.55 7.79 1.09
N LEU A 104 -2.27 6.67 1.25
CA LEU A 104 -3.72 6.68 1.47
C LEU A 104 -4.13 7.46 2.72
N LYS A 105 -3.39 7.31 3.83
CA LYS A 105 -3.63 8.09 5.06
C LYS A 105 -3.36 9.58 4.89
N SER A 106 -2.54 9.93 3.91
CA SER A 106 -2.11 11.30 3.63
C SER A 106 -2.87 11.92 2.46
N ASP A 107 -3.89 11.24 1.93
CA ASP A 107 -4.75 11.65 0.81
C ASP A 107 -4.03 11.84 -0.55
N TRP A 108 -2.83 11.29 -0.72
CA TRP A 108 -2.07 11.31 -1.99
C TRP A 108 -2.39 10.07 -2.84
N MET A 109 -3.56 10.08 -3.50
CA MET A 109 -4.07 8.90 -4.21
C MET A 109 -3.20 8.45 -5.39
N GLU A 110 -2.61 9.39 -6.14
CA GLU A 110 -1.74 9.08 -7.27
C GLU A 110 -0.49 8.31 -6.82
N LYS A 111 0.17 8.79 -5.75
CA LYS A 111 1.30 8.08 -5.14
C LYS A 111 0.87 6.74 -4.54
N ALA A 112 -0.29 6.69 -3.90
CA ALA A 112 -0.81 5.43 -3.36
C ALA A 112 -0.97 4.39 -4.48
N LEU A 113 -1.55 4.77 -5.62
CA LEU A 113 -1.70 3.88 -6.77
C LEU A 113 -0.34 3.49 -7.38
N GLU A 114 0.62 4.40 -7.45
CA GLU A 114 1.99 4.09 -7.90
C GLU A 114 2.62 2.99 -7.03
N TYR A 115 2.59 3.14 -5.70
CA TYR A 115 3.13 2.14 -4.79
C TYR A 115 2.34 0.84 -4.82
N PHE A 116 1.03 0.89 -5.00
CA PHE A 116 0.20 -0.29 -5.16
C PHE A 116 0.60 -1.10 -6.40
N LYS A 117 0.85 -0.43 -7.53
CA LYS A 117 1.38 -1.07 -8.76
C LYS A 117 2.71 -1.75 -8.52
N ARG A 118 3.62 -1.10 -7.78
CA ARG A 118 4.92 -1.69 -7.40
C ARG A 118 4.74 -2.93 -6.50
N ALA A 119 3.76 -2.90 -5.58
CA ALA A 119 3.43 -4.05 -4.75
C ALA A 119 2.99 -5.24 -5.62
N ILE A 120 2.06 -5.02 -6.55
CA ILE A 120 1.56 -6.05 -7.48
C ILE A 120 2.70 -6.60 -8.34
N ALA A 121 3.54 -5.73 -8.90
CA ALA A 121 4.70 -6.14 -9.71
C ALA A 121 5.74 -6.96 -8.92
N SER A 122 5.73 -6.91 -7.58
CA SER A 122 6.65 -7.65 -6.72
C SER A 122 6.18 -9.07 -6.40
N VAL A 123 5.02 -9.50 -6.90
CA VAL A 123 4.45 -10.84 -6.67
C VAL A 123 4.08 -11.52 -7.98
N ARG A 124 4.28 -12.84 -8.05
CA ARG A 124 3.84 -13.63 -9.22
C ARG A 124 2.33 -13.76 -9.32
N GLU A 125 1.69 -13.90 -8.15
CA GLU A 125 0.25 -13.99 -8.01
C GLU A 125 -0.19 -12.96 -6.99
N TRP A 126 -0.96 -11.99 -7.46
CA TRP A 126 -1.53 -11.00 -6.56
C TRP A 126 -2.74 -11.59 -5.82
N LYS A 127 -2.61 -11.67 -4.50
CA LYS A 127 -3.73 -11.93 -3.60
C LYS A 127 -4.27 -10.59 -3.12
N PHE A 128 -5.57 -10.38 -3.32
CA PHE A 128 -6.24 -9.17 -2.84
C PHE A 128 -6.09 -9.04 -1.34
N ASP A 129 -5.32 -8.05 -0.89
CA ASP A 129 -5.65 -7.42 0.38
C ASP A 129 -6.97 -6.67 0.17
N LYS A 130 -8.07 -7.34 0.52
CA LYS A 130 -9.42 -6.82 0.36
C LYS A 130 -9.61 -5.50 1.13
N ASN A 131 -8.92 -5.35 2.27
CA ASN A 131 -9.04 -4.14 3.08
C ASN A 131 -8.35 -2.97 2.38
N LEU A 132 -7.15 -3.19 1.83
CA LEU A 132 -6.43 -2.17 1.08
C LEU A 132 -7.22 -1.72 -0.16
N VAL A 133 -7.68 -2.67 -0.96
CA VAL A 133 -8.46 -2.35 -2.17
C VAL A 133 -9.78 -1.64 -1.82
N SER A 134 -10.52 -2.12 -0.82
CA SER A 134 -11.74 -1.45 -0.34
C SER A 134 -11.43 0.00 0.06
N LYS A 135 -10.33 0.22 0.80
CA LYS A 135 -9.97 1.57 1.25
C LYS A 135 -9.58 2.48 0.08
N MET A 136 -8.87 1.97 -0.92
CA MET A 136 -8.55 2.73 -2.14
C MET A 136 -9.83 3.13 -2.89
N LEU A 137 -10.76 2.18 -3.06
CA LEU A 137 -12.05 2.39 -3.72
C LEU A 137 -12.89 3.45 -2.97
N GLU A 138 -13.07 3.30 -1.66
CA GLU A 138 -13.75 4.28 -0.81
C GLU A 138 -13.15 5.68 -0.97
N LYS A 139 -11.82 5.80 -0.95
CA LYS A 139 -11.15 7.10 -1.02
C LYS A 139 -11.33 7.75 -2.40
N LEU A 140 -11.30 6.96 -3.47
CA LEU A 140 -11.53 7.45 -4.83
C LEU A 140 -12.97 7.90 -5.01
N GLU A 141 -13.94 7.17 -4.46
CA GLU A 141 -15.35 7.57 -4.44
C GLU A 141 -15.54 8.92 -3.76
N GLU A 142 -14.96 9.10 -2.56
CA GLU A 142 -15.02 10.36 -1.80
C GLU A 142 -14.46 11.55 -2.59
N GLN A 143 -13.38 11.33 -3.34
CA GLN A 143 -12.69 12.37 -4.10
C GLN A 143 -13.29 12.64 -5.48
N GLY A 144 -14.10 11.72 -6.02
CA GLY A 144 -14.55 11.79 -7.41
C GLY A 144 -13.40 11.72 -8.44
N ASN A 145 -12.26 11.14 -8.07
CA ASN A 145 -11.08 11.07 -8.93
C ASN A 145 -11.23 9.91 -9.94
N VAL A 146 -11.95 10.19 -11.02
CA VAL A 146 -12.27 9.21 -12.08
C VAL A 146 -11.02 8.66 -12.75
N ASP A 147 -10.00 9.50 -13.00
CA ASP A 147 -8.82 9.10 -13.77
C ASP A 147 -8.01 8.04 -13.02
N VAL A 148 -7.76 8.25 -11.72
CA VAL A 148 -7.07 7.27 -10.85
C VAL A 148 -7.96 6.04 -10.60
N ALA A 149 -9.28 6.19 -10.55
CA ALA A 149 -10.21 5.07 -10.37
C ALA A 149 -10.25 4.13 -11.58
N GLU A 150 -10.23 4.68 -12.80
CA GLU A 150 -10.10 3.89 -14.03
C GLU A 150 -8.77 3.14 -14.07
N GLU A 151 -7.67 3.81 -13.67
CA GLU A 151 -6.36 3.19 -13.62
C GLU A 151 -6.29 2.05 -12.58
N LEU A 152 -6.92 2.21 -11.41
CA LEU A 152 -7.03 1.15 -10.41
C LEU A 152 -7.86 -0.04 -10.93
N LEU A 153 -8.96 0.23 -11.64
CA LEU A 153 -9.79 -0.82 -12.27
C LEU A 153 -8.95 -1.65 -13.25
N ASP A 154 -8.12 -1.01 -14.06
CA ASP A 154 -7.23 -1.70 -15.01
C ASP A 154 -6.23 -2.62 -14.31
N GLU A 155 -5.67 -2.22 -13.17
CA GLU A 155 -4.77 -3.09 -12.39
C GLU A 155 -5.53 -4.29 -11.77
N ILE A 156 -6.74 -4.07 -11.25
CA ILE A 156 -7.63 -5.14 -10.76
C ILE A 156 -8.03 -6.10 -11.88
N ARG A 157 -8.27 -5.57 -13.09
CA ARG A 157 -8.61 -6.34 -14.29
C ARG A 157 -7.47 -7.27 -14.70
N LYS A 158 -6.23 -6.77 -14.75
CA LYS A 158 -5.04 -7.57 -15.10
C LYS A 158 -4.85 -8.78 -14.18
N ALA A 159 -5.33 -8.69 -12.94
CA ALA A 159 -5.30 -9.79 -11.98
C ALA A 159 -6.47 -10.78 -12.11
N GLY A 160 -7.46 -10.50 -12.95
CA GLY A 160 -8.62 -11.35 -13.19
C GLY A 160 -9.58 -11.44 -11.99
N LYS A 161 -9.71 -10.35 -11.21
CA LYS A 161 -10.48 -10.33 -9.95
C LYS A 161 -11.54 -9.23 -9.87
N LEU A 162 -11.96 -8.69 -11.01
CA LEU A 162 -13.09 -7.77 -11.05
C LEU A 162 -14.35 -8.43 -10.49
N ASN A 163 -15.17 -7.63 -9.84
CA ASN A 163 -16.48 -8.02 -9.34
C ASN A 163 -17.41 -6.80 -9.37
N THR A 164 -18.69 -7.04 -9.12
CA THR A 164 -19.74 -6.01 -9.20
C THR A 164 -19.48 -4.84 -8.24
N GLU A 165 -18.88 -5.06 -7.07
CA GLU A 165 -18.61 -3.96 -6.12
C GLU A 165 -17.50 -3.04 -6.61
N VAL A 166 -16.44 -3.56 -7.23
CA VAL A 166 -15.38 -2.71 -7.83
C VAL A 166 -15.97 -1.81 -8.92
N TYR A 167 -16.87 -2.36 -9.74
CA TYR A 167 -17.57 -1.60 -10.77
C TYR A 167 -18.55 -0.58 -10.20
N ASN A 168 -19.33 -0.95 -9.18
CA ASN A 168 -20.23 -0.03 -8.50
C ASN A 168 -19.48 1.12 -7.84
N SER A 169 -18.31 0.83 -7.26
CA SER A 169 -17.42 1.85 -6.71
C SER A 169 -16.99 2.85 -7.78
N LEU A 170 -16.48 2.37 -8.92
CA LEU A 170 -16.13 3.23 -10.05
C LEU A 170 -17.31 4.10 -10.49
N LEU A 171 -18.51 3.51 -10.62
CA LEU A 171 -19.73 4.24 -10.98
C LEU A 171 -20.10 5.33 -9.97
N ARG A 172 -19.96 5.06 -8.66
CA ARG A 172 -20.15 6.08 -7.62
C ARG A 172 -19.11 7.20 -7.74
N THR A 173 -17.85 6.89 -8.06
CA THR A 173 -16.80 7.89 -8.35
C THR A 173 -17.19 8.80 -9.51
N TYR A 174 -17.69 8.23 -10.62
CA TYR A 174 -18.23 9.00 -11.74
C TYR A 174 -19.39 9.92 -11.31
N ALA A 175 -20.31 9.40 -10.49
CA ALA A 175 -21.44 10.15 -9.98
C ALA A 175 -21.02 11.34 -9.09
N VAL A 176 -20.00 11.15 -8.24
CA VAL A 176 -19.42 12.23 -7.41
C VAL A 176 -18.71 13.27 -8.28
N ALA A 177 -18.03 12.83 -9.33
CA ALA A 177 -17.37 13.73 -10.30
C ALA A 177 -18.36 14.49 -11.21
N GLY A 178 -19.66 14.15 -11.19
CA GLY A 178 -20.65 14.71 -12.11
C GLY A 178 -20.40 14.33 -13.57
N LYS A 179 -19.75 13.18 -13.81
CA LYS A 179 -19.39 12.68 -15.14
C LYS A 179 -20.22 11.45 -15.49
N MET A 180 -20.60 11.33 -16.76
CA MET A 180 -21.29 10.13 -17.25
C MET A 180 -20.26 9.04 -17.61
N PRO A 181 -20.35 7.84 -17.00
CA PRO A 181 -19.54 6.70 -17.38
C PRO A 181 -20.00 6.16 -18.74
N LEU A 182 -19.06 5.89 -19.65
CA LEU A 182 -19.36 5.37 -20.98
C LEU A 182 -19.29 3.84 -20.99
N ILE A 183 -20.22 3.22 -21.72
CA ILE A 183 -20.26 1.78 -22.07
C ILE A 183 -20.04 0.82 -20.89
N ILE A 184 -20.53 1.16 -19.69
CA ILE A 184 -20.21 0.39 -18.48
C ILE A 184 -20.83 -1.01 -18.51
N ALA A 185 -22.03 -1.16 -19.10
CA ALA A 185 -22.71 -2.45 -19.19
C ALA A 185 -21.91 -3.40 -20.09
N GLU A 186 -21.45 -2.91 -21.23
CA GLU A 186 -20.61 -3.64 -22.17
C GLU A 186 -19.23 -3.97 -21.57
N ARG A 187 -18.66 -3.07 -20.78
CA ARG A 187 -17.40 -3.32 -20.04
C ARG A 187 -17.57 -4.42 -19.01
N MET A 188 -18.64 -4.39 -18.22
CA MET A 188 -18.95 -5.41 -17.22
C MET A 188 -19.22 -6.77 -17.86
N GLU A 189 -20.00 -6.80 -18.95
CA GLU A 189 -20.24 -8.02 -19.73
C GLU A 189 -18.95 -8.62 -20.29
N LYS A 190 -18.09 -7.79 -20.90
CA LYS A 190 -16.78 -8.21 -21.41
C LYS A 190 -15.88 -8.80 -20.33
N ASP A 191 -15.94 -8.24 -19.12
CA ASP A 191 -15.17 -8.72 -17.97
C ASP A 191 -15.86 -9.89 -17.23
N GLY A 192 -17.03 -10.35 -17.70
CA GLY A 192 -17.79 -11.44 -17.09
C GLY A 192 -18.39 -11.08 -15.72
N VAL A 193 -18.61 -9.79 -15.45
CA VAL A 193 -19.16 -9.27 -14.20
C VAL A 193 -20.65 -8.96 -14.39
N PRO A 194 -21.55 -9.52 -13.57
CA PRO A 194 -22.98 -9.25 -13.69
C PRO A 194 -23.34 -7.86 -13.19
N LEU A 195 -24.31 -7.25 -13.86
CA LEU A 195 -25.02 -6.07 -13.38
C LEU A 195 -25.93 -6.45 -12.20
N ASN A 196 -26.05 -5.57 -11.20
CA ASN A 196 -27.06 -5.71 -10.14
C ASN A 196 -27.95 -4.45 -10.07
N GLU A 197 -28.95 -4.50 -9.18
CA GLU A 197 -29.90 -3.39 -8.98
C GLU A 197 -29.19 -2.07 -8.68
N VAL A 198 -28.16 -2.11 -7.82
CA VAL A 198 -27.34 -0.94 -7.47
C VAL A 198 -26.61 -0.40 -8.70
N THR A 199 -26.07 -1.27 -9.56
CA THR A 199 -25.42 -0.85 -10.81
C THR A 199 -26.40 -0.09 -11.70
N HIS A 200 -27.61 -0.62 -11.89
CA HIS A 200 -28.65 0.04 -12.70
C HIS A 200 -29.05 1.41 -12.13
N GLU A 201 -29.25 1.51 -10.81
CA GLU A 201 -29.61 2.77 -10.16
C GLU A 201 -28.54 3.86 -10.40
N ILE A 202 -27.26 3.50 -10.27
CA ILE A 202 -26.17 4.47 -10.45
C ILE A 202 -26.04 4.86 -11.94
N ILE A 203 -26.23 3.92 -12.88
CA ILE A 203 -26.26 4.23 -14.32
C ILE A 203 -27.37 5.22 -14.65
N ASP A 204 -28.60 4.97 -14.16
CA ASP A 204 -29.73 5.87 -14.40
C ASP A 204 -29.49 7.26 -13.82
N LYS A 205 -28.88 7.35 -12.64
CA LYS A 205 -28.48 8.61 -12.02
C LYS A 205 -27.42 9.35 -12.84
N THR A 206 -26.41 8.64 -13.35
CA THR A 206 -25.29 9.23 -14.08
C THR A 206 -25.61 9.55 -15.54
N SER A 207 -26.64 8.93 -16.14
CA SER A 207 -27.09 9.20 -17.52
C SER A 207 -27.48 10.66 -17.80
N LYS A 208 -27.79 11.42 -16.74
CA LYS A 208 -28.17 12.83 -16.80
C LYS A 208 -26.98 13.80 -16.67
N MET A 209 -25.77 13.26 -16.52
CA MET A 209 -24.54 14.02 -16.30
C MET A 209 -23.79 14.31 -17.60
N CYS A 210 -22.80 15.21 -17.55
CA CYS A 210 -22.03 15.57 -18.74
C CYS A 210 -21.13 14.40 -19.17
N THR A 211 -21.10 14.11 -20.47
CA THR A 211 -20.05 13.27 -21.07
C THR A 211 -18.72 13.99 -20.89
N SER A 212 -17.74 13.37 -20.24
CA SER A 212 -16.37 13.91 -20.22
C SER A 212 -15.86 14.05 -21.65
N GLU A 213 -15.17 15.16 -21.96
CA GLU A 213 -14.52 15.35 -23.26
C GLU A 213 -13.68 14.12 -23.60
N VAL A 214 -14.00 13.52 -24.75
CA VAL A 214 -13.44 12.26 -25.22
C VAL A 214 -11.96 12.47 -25.52
N SER A 215 -11.06 12.06 -24.62
CA SER A 215 -9.67 11.78 -25.00
C SER A 215 -9.62 10.38 -25.63
N CYS A 216 -9.96 10.31 -26.92
CA CYS A 216 -9.63 9.16 -27.77
C CYS A 216 -8.12 8.86 -27.66
N ARG A 217 -7.76 7.79 -26.94
CA ARG A 217 -6.47 7.11 -27.12
C ARG A 217 -6.74 5.68 -27.56
N LEU A 218 -7.14 5.56 -28.82
CA LEU A 218 -6.99 4.35 -29.62
C LEU A 218 -6.02 4.70 -30.75
N SER A 219 -4.76 4.31 -30.57
CA SER A 219 -3.78 4.06 -31.62
C SER A 219 -2.72 3.12 -31.08
#